data_AF-A0A0S1YB67-F1
#
_entry.id   AF-A0A0S1YB67-F1
#
_cell.length_a   1.000
_cell.length_b   1.000
_cell.length_c   1.000
_cell.angle_alpha   90.00
_cell.angle_beta   90.00
_cell.angle_gamma   90.00
#
_symmetry.space_group_name_H-M   'P 1'
#
loop_
_entity.id
_entity.type
_entity.pdbx_description
1 polymer ?
#
loop_
_entity_poly.entity_id
_entity_poly.type
_entity_poly.pdbx_seq_one_letter_code
_entity_poly.pdbx_strand_id
1 'polypeptide(L)'
;MFGRSQRSVFKPSVYQPGKRSRRMPRWLVLLLVGIGLGAGGVLFLQTNYGPQRLTIEQSEQLHSELSAANLDRQRLQGQLEEASQQRDSARSTHGKLTTDLAQAQQQITALNKDLQLFEEAIPPDPRGSNIGVRSALLTREPGQLGYQVLIMRDNAKAGAPFKGTVQFAVEGRYPNGRIDTIAPDAIPLDLDRYQHMSGGLKLPDGFVARTVTIKVLDGAQRQQAMRVYYVRG
;
A
#
# COMPACT_ATOMS: atom_id res chain seq x y z
N MET A 1 88.09 -0.19 -125.63
CA MET A 1 86.88 -0.83 -126.18
C MET A 1 85.74 -0.65 -125.19
N PHE A 2 84.61 -0.06 -125.65
CA PHE A 2 83.21 -0.02 -125.16
C PHE A 2 82.92 0.16 -123.64
N GLY A 3 81.99 0.99 -123.15
CA GLY A 3 80.97 1.88 -123.74
C GLY A 3 79.88 2.20 -122.68
N ARG A 4 79.49 3.49 -122.57
CA ARG A 4 78.21 4.17 -122.13
C ARG A 4 77.34 3.58 -120.98
N SER A 5 76.64 4.34 -120.12
CA SER A 5 75.72 5.48 -120.41
C SER A 5 75.26 6.30 -119.17
N GLN A 6 75.29 7.64 -119.31
CA GLN A 6 74.37 8.75 -118.94
C GLN A 6 73.53 8.87 -117.63
N ARG A 7 73.74 10.05 -116.97
CA ARG A 7 72.82 11.11 -116.43
C ARG A 7 71.90 10.79 -115.22
N SER A 8 71.54 11.74 -114.34
CA SER A 8 71.19 13.17 -114.52
C SER A 8 71.38 14.07 -113.28
N VAL A 9 71.44 15.38 -113.57
CA VAL A 9 71.55 16.59 -112.73
C VAL A 9 70.24 16.94 -112.00
N PHE A 10 70.29 17.54 -110.80
CA PHE A 10 69.32 18.55 -110.31
C PHE A 10 69.87 19.41 -109.13
N LYS A 11 69.71 20.73 -109.20
CA LYS A 11 69.62 21.76 -108.13
C LYS A 11 68.32 22.57 -108.43
N PRO A 12 67.78 23.52 -107.63
CA PRO A 12 68.11 24.05 -106.27
C PRO A 12 66.86 24.20 -105.34
N SER A 13 67.00 24.69 -104.08
CA SER A 13 66.12 25.76 -103.53
C SER A 13 66.51 26.26 -102.12
N VAL A 14 66.15 27.53 -101.93
CA VAL A 14 66.33 28.47 -100.82
C VAL A 14 65.40 28.15 -99.64
N TYR A 15 65.85 28.36 -98.38
CA TYR A 15 65.15 29.06 -97.27
C TYR A 15 65.75 28.72 -95.89
N GLN A 16 66.14 29.77 -95.18
CA GLN A 16 66.47 29.83 -93.76
C GLN A 16 65.23 30.32 -92.98
N PRO A 17 64.91 29.78 -91.79
CA PRO A 17 64.83 30.61 -90.57
C PRO A 17 65.27 29.82 -89.30
N GLY A 18 65.89 30.40 -88.26
CA GLY A 18 65.35 31.41 -87.34
C GLY A 18 64.89 30.75 -86.03
N LYS A 19 65.77 30.60 -85.02
CA LYS A 19 65.46 29.98 -83.70
C LYS A 19 64.70 30.96 -82.78
N ARG A 20 63.49 30.60 -82.32
CA ARG A 20 62.73 31.32 -81.26
C ARG A 20 62.77 30.54 -79.93
N SER A 21 63.00 31.25 -78.82
CA SER A 21 63.06 30.69 -77.47
C SER A 21 61.69 30.26 -76.94
N ARG A 22 61.68 29.12 -76.24
CA ARG A 22 60.49 28.38 -75.79
C ARG A 22 60.16 28.80 -74.34
N ARG A 23 59.23 29.75 -74.15
CA ARG A 23 58.58 29.96 -72.85
C ARG A 23 57.39 29.01 -72.74
N MET A 24 57.29 28.27 -71.63
CA MET A 24 56.21 27.33 -71.41
C MET A 24 54.85 28.05 -71.39
N PRO A 25 53.80 27.49 -72.04
CA PRO A 25 52.48 28.08 -72.04
C PRO A 25 51.92 28.18 -70.62
N ARG A 26 51.43 29.36 -70.25
CA ARG A 26 50.89 29.66 -68.90
C ARG A 26 49.75 28.72 -68.46
N TRP A 27 49.05 28.08 -69.40
CA TRP A 27 48.00 27.11 -69.05
C TRP A 27 48.59 25.89 -68.33
N LEU A 28 49.74 25.38 -68.75
CA LEU A 28 50.27 24.11 -68.23
C LEU A 28 50.67 24.24 -66.76
N VAL A 29 51.13 25.42 -66.36
CA VAL A 29 51.41 25.76 -64.95
C VAL A 29 50.13 25.76 -64.12
N LEU A 30 49.03 26.33 -64.63
CA LEU A 30 47.74 26.32 -63.93
C LEU A 30 47.19 24.91 -63.74
N LEU A 31 47.37 24.03 -64.73
CA LEU A 31 46.93 22.64 -64.66
C LEU A 31 47.71 21.86 -63.58
N LEU A 32 49.04 22.01 -63.55
CA LEU A 32 49.87 21.33 -62.54
C LEU A 32 49.59 21.85 -61.12
N VAL A 33 49.33 23.15 -60.95
CA VAL A 33 48.95 23.73 -59.66
C VAL A 33 47.57 23.22 -59.22
N GLY A 34 46.62 23.10 -60.14
CA GLY A 34 45.31 22.52 -59.86
C GLY A 34 45.37 21.06 -59.42
N ILE A 35 46.20 20.24 -60.07
CA ILE A 35 46.43 18.84 -59.68
C ILE A 35 47.14 18.76 -58.33
N GLY A 36 48.14 19.61 -58.08
CA GLY A 36 48.84 19.67 -56.79
C GLY A 36 47.91 20.04 -55.63
N LEU A 37 47.03 21.03 -55.84
CA LEU A 37 46.00 21.42 -54.87
C LEU A 37 44.93 20.34 -54.70
N GLY A 38 44.53 19.66 -55.77
CA GLY A 38 43.57 18.55 -55.71
C GLY A 38 44.12 17.34 -54.94
N ALA A 39 45.34 16.90 -55.27
CA ALA A 39 45.99 15.78 -54.60
C ALA A 39 46.35 16.11 -53.14
N GLY A 40 46.83 17.33 -52.88
CA GLY A 40 47.10 17.81 -51.53
C GLY A 40 45.84 17.96 -50.68
N GLY A 41 44.73 18.41 -51.27
CA GLY A 41 43.43 18.52 -50.60
C GLY A 41 42.86 17.16 -50.20
N VAL A 42 42.92 16.16 -51.10
CA VAL A 42 42.43 14.80 -50.81
C VAL A 42 43.27 14.13 -49.72
N LEU A 43 44.59 14.24 -49.79
CA LEU A 43 45.47 13.68 -48.75
C LEU A 43 45.25 14.35 -47.39
N PHE A 44 45.07 15.67 -47.36
CA PHE A 44 44.82 16.42 -46.12
C PHE A 44 43.48 16.03 -45.47
N LEU A 45 42.41 15.90 -46.26
CA LEU A 45 41.11 15.43 -45.76
C LEU A 45 41.20 13.99 -45.23
N GLN A 46 41.94 13.12 -45.92
CA GLN A 46 42.08 11.72 -45.51
C GLN A 46 42.93 11.55 -44.25
N THR A 47 43.96 12.38 -44.04
CA THR A 47 44.81 12.32 -42.84
C THR A 47 44.17 12.98 -41.62
N ASN A 48 43.35 14.02 -41.80
CA ASN A 48 42.77 14.78 -40.69
C ASN A 48 41.35 14.31 -40.29
N TYR A 49 40.63 13.64 -41.20
CA TYR A 49 39.27 13.13 -40.98
C TYR A 49 39.10 11.63 -41.33
N GLY A 50 40.19 10.90 -41.58
CA GLY A 50 40.14 9.45 -41.69
C GLY A 50 39.74 8.82 -40.35
N PRO A 51 38.98 7.71 -40.34
CA PRO A 51 38.62 7.03 -39.09
C PRO A 51 39.90 6.69 -38.33
N GLN A 52 39.99 7.15 -37.07
CA GLN A 52 41.08 6.76 -36.18
C GLN A 52 41.15 5.24 -36.21
N ARG A 53 42.27 4.69 -36.68
CA ARG A 53 42.49 3.25 -36.64
C ARG A 53 42.61 2.90 -35.16
N LEU A 54 41.53 2.43 -34.55
CA LEU A 54 41.56 1.96 -33.18
C LEU A 54 42.71 0.96 -33.10
N THR A 55 43.66 1.23 -32.20
CA THR A 55 44.64 0.20 -31.83
C THR A 55 43.86 -0.99 -31.26
N ILE A 56 44.39 -2.20 -31.42
CA ILE A 56 43.72 -3.43 -30.98
C ILE A 56 43.33 -3.32 -29.49
N GLU A 57 44.20 -2.71 -28.68
CA GLU A 57 43.96 -2.41 -27.26
C GLU A 57 42.76 -1.47 -27.01
N GLN A 58 42.59 -0.40 -27.79
CA GLN A 58 41.45 0.52 -27.64
C GLN A 58 40.13 -0.15 -28.02
N SER A 59 40.15 -1.07 -29.00
CA SER A 59 38.96 -1.83 -29.38
C SER A 59 38.55 -2.83 -28.31
N GLU A 60 39.53 -3.50 -27.68
CA GLU A 60 39.28 -4.40 -26.54
C GLU A 60 38.74 -3.65 -25.33
N GLN A 61 39.30 -2.48 -25.00
CA GLN A 61 38.80 -1.62 -23.92
C GLN A 61 37.35 -1.18 -24.19
N LEU A 62 37.06 -0.66 -25.40
CA LEU A 62 35.70 -0.25 -25.77
C LEU A 62 34.71 -1.42 -25.69
N HIS A 63 35.13 -2.62 -26.12
CA HIS A 63 34.29 -3.81 -26.08
C HIS A 63 33.99 -4.22 -24.63
N SER A 64 35.00 -4.13 -23.75
CA SER A 64 34.83 -4.40 -22.32
C SER A 64 33.88 -3.40 -21.65
N GLU A 65 34.01 -2.11 -21.92
CA GLU A 65 33.13 -1.06 -21.41
C GLU A 65 31.70 -1.23 -21.91
N LEU A 66 31.52 -1.52 -23.20
CA LEU A 66 30.21 -1.79 -23.78
C LEU A 66 29.57 -3.03 -23.15
N SER A 67 30.35 -4.08 -22.90
CA SER A 67 29.87 -5.28 -22.21
C SER A 67 29.44 -4.98 -20.77
N ALA A 68 30.23 -4.21 -20.03
CA ALA A 68 29.90 -3.80 -18.66
C ALA A 68 28.65 -2.92 -18.62
N ALA A 69 28.55 -1.92 -19.51
CA ALA A 69 27.37 -1.07 -19.62
C ALA A 69 26.11 -1.85 -20.01
N ASN A 70 26.23 -2.87 -20.85
CA ASN A 70 25.11 -3.76 -21.19
C ASN A 70 24.66 -4.59 -19.98
N LEU A 71 25.58 -5.11 -19.17
CA LEU A 71 25.26 -5.83 -17.94
C LEU A 71 24.59 -4.90 -16.91
N ASP A 72 25.11 -3.69 -16.73
CA ASP A 72 24.50 -2.70 -15.84
C ASP A 72 23.10 -2.31 -16.30
N ARG A 73 22.90 -2.14 -17.61
CA ARG A 73 21.58 -1.87 -18.18
C ARG A 73 20.60 -3.01 -17.90
N GLN A 74 21.02 -4.26 -18.07
CA GLN A 74 20.19 -5.42 -17.75
C GLN A 74 19.84 -5.49 -16.26
N ARG A 75 20.82 -5.21 -15.39
CA ARG A 75 20.61 -5.16 -13.93
C ARG A 75 19.63 -4.07 -13.52
N LEU A 76 19.81 -2.85 -14.05
CA LEU A 76 18.93 -1.71 -13.77
C LEU A 76 17.52 -1.93 -14.30
N GLN A 77 17.37 -2.57 -15.46
CA GLN A 77 16.07 -2.99 -15.97
C GLN A 77 15.38 -3.97 -15.02
N GLY A 78 16.10 -4.98 -14.52
CA GLY A 78 15.56 -5.91 -13.52
C GLY A 78 15.15 -5.21 -12.21
N GLN A 79 15.96 -4.29 -11.70
CA GLN A 79 15.63 -3.50 -10.51
C GLN A 79 14.40 -2.60 -10.72
N LEU A 80 14.25 -2.02 -11.92
CA LEU A 80 13.10 -1.18 -12.26
C LEU A 80 11.82 -2.03 -12.36
N GLU A 81 11.90 -3.20 -12.98
CA GLU A 81 10.79 -4.16 -13.04
C GLU A 81 10.37 -4.58 -11.63
N GLU A 82 11.31 -4.98 -10.77
CA GLU A 82 11.02 -5.35 -9.38
C GLU A 82 10.40 -4.19 -8.59
N ALA A 83 10.98 -2.99 -8.66
CA ALA A 83 10.44 -1.82 -7.99
C ALA A 83 9.04 -1.43 -8.51
N SER A 84 8.81 -1.60 -9.81
CA SER A 84 7.50 -1.35 -10.42
C SER A 84 6.45 -2.34 -9.91
N GLN A 85 6.80 -3.63 -9.81
CA GLN A 85 5.92 -4.68 -9.27
C GLN A 85 5.62 -4.43 -7.79
N GLN A 86 6.63 -4.08 -6.99
CA GLN A 86 6.44 -3.75 -5.58
C GLN A 86 5.51 -2.54 -5.42
N ARG A 87 5.72 -1.46 -6.19
CA ARG A 87 4.86 -0.27 -6.19
C ARG A 87 3.41 -0.62 -6.55
N ASP A 88 3.22 -1.41 -7.61
CA ASP A 88 1.89 -1.76 -8.09
C ASP A 88 1.17 -2.68 -7.09
N SER A 89 1.89 -3.62 -6.46
CA SER A 89 1.36 -4.42 -5.36
C SER A 89 0.96 -3.55 -4.17
N ALA A 90 1.81 -2.61 -3.74
CA ALA A 90 1.56 -1.73 -2.60
C ALA A 90 0.36 -0.83 -2.88
N ARG A 91 0.25 -0.29 -4.10
CA ARG A 91 -0.89 0.51 -4.54
C ARG A 91 -2.18 -0.30 -4.53
N SER A 92 -2.15 -1.55 -4.99
CA SER A 92 -3.32 -2.43 -4.96
C SER A 92 -3.76 -2.78 -3.54
N THR A 93 -2.81 -3.08 -2.65
CA THR A 93 -3.07 -3.36 -1.23
C THR A 93 -3.63 -2.15 -0.52
N HIS A 94 -3.07 -0.96 -0.75
CA HIS A 94 -3.60 0.28 -0.21
C HIS A 94 -5.04 0.53 -0.69
N GLY A 95 -5.32 0.33 -1.98
CA GLY A 95 -6.68 0.43 -2.51
C GLY A 95 -7.68 -0.51 -1.83
N LYS A 96 -7.28 -1.77 -1.59
CA LYS A 96 -8.10 -2.75 -0.83
C LYS A 96 -8.34 -2.29 0.60
N LEU A 97 -7.28 -1.93 1.34
CA LEU A 97 -7.38 -1.46 2.72
C LEU A 97 -8.28 -0.24 2.87
N THR A 98 -8.20 0.72 1.93
CA THR A 98 -9.10 1.89 1.95
C THR A 98 -10.56 1.51 1.73
N THR A 99 -10.82 0.52 0.86
CA THR A 99 -12.17 0.02 0.60
C THR A 99 -12.70 -0.74 1.81
N ASP A 100 -11.90 -1.63 2.39
CA ASP A 100 -12.25 -2.41 3.58
C ASP A 100 -12.52 -1.50 4.78
N LEU A 101 -11.71 -0.45 4.96
CA LEU A 101 -11.91 0.55 6.00
C LEU A 101 -13.22 1.30 5.81
N ALA A 102 -13.54 1.73 4.58
CA ALA A 102 -14.81 2.40 4.29
C ALA A 102 -16.01 1.47 4.55
N GLN A 103 -15.91 0.20 4.16
CA GLN A 103 -16.96 -0.81 4.42
C GLN A 103 -17.14 -1.05 5.92
N ALA A 104 -16.06 -1.21 6.68
CA ALA A 104 -16.11 -1.40 8.13
C ALA A 104 -16.76 -0.19 8.82
N GLN A 105 -16.43 1.03 8.41
CA GLN A 105 -17.04 2.25 8.95
C GLN A 105 -18.55 2.32 8.64
N GLN A 106 -18.96 1.93 7.43
CA GLN A 106 -20.37 1.84 7.05
C GLN A 106 -21.11 0.80 7.89
N GLN A 107 -20.52 -0.37 8.13
CA GLN A 107 -21.08 -1.42 8.98
C GLN A 107 -21.24 -0.95 10.44
N ILE A 108 -20.21 -0.30 11.00
CA ILE A 108 -20.29 0.29 12.36
C ILE A 108 -21.43 1.32 12.43
N THR A 109 -21.56 2.17 11.41
CA THR A 109 -22.63 3.19 11.36
C THR A 109 -24.01 2.54 11.28
N ALA A 110 -24.18 1.51 10.45
CA ALA A 110 -25.42 0.74 10.34
C ALA A 110 -25.76 0.04 11.65
N LEU A 111 -24.82 -0.68 12.25
CA LEU A 111 -24.99 -1.35 13.55
C LEU A 111 -25.35 -0.35 14.65
N ASN A 112 -24.71 0.80 14.71
CA ASN A 112 -25.04 1.84 15.69
C ASN A 112 -26.47 2.38 15.49
N LYS A 113 -26.93 2.51 14.25
CA LYS A 113 -28.31 2.92 13.94
C LYS A 113 -29.31 1.84 14.35
N ASP A 114 -29.02 0.58 14.08
CA ASP A 114 -29.85 -0.56 14.47
C ASP A 114 -29.93 -0.66 16.00
N LEU A 115 -28.80 -0.50 16.71
CA LEU A 115 -28.77 -0.44 18.16
C LEU A 115 -29.60 0.72 18.72
N GLN A 116 -29.54 1.89 18.09
CA GLN A 116 -30.38 3.02 18.49
C GLN A 116 -31.87 2.73 18.26
N LEU A 117 -32.22 2.11 17.13
CA LEU A 117 -33.60 1.70 16.86
C LEU A 117 -34.10 0.68 17.90
N PHE A 118 -33.26 -0.29 18.29
CA PHE A 118 -33.61 -1.24 19.34
C PHE A 118 -33.77 -0.58 20.70
N GLU A 119 -32.96 0.43 21.02
CA GLU A 119 -33.13 1.21 22.25
C GLU A 119 -34.46 1.96 22.26
N GLU A 120 -34.83 2.62 21.16
CA GLU A 120 -36.10 3.35 21.02
C GLU A 120 -37.34 2.41 21.10
N ALA A 121 -37.17 1.14 20.72
CA ALA A 121 -38.21 0.12 20.81
C ALA A 121 -38.37 -0.50 22.20
N ILE A 122 -37.41 -0.30 23.12
CA ILE A 122 -37.51 -0.82 24.49
C ILE A 122 -38.39 0.12 25.32
N PRO A 123 -39.48 -0.38 25.93
CA PRO A 123 -40.33 0.47 26.76
C PRO A 123 -39.55 1.00 27.98
N PRO A 124 -39.83 2.24 28.41
CA PRO A 124 -39.22 2.81 29.61
C PRO A 124 -39.51 1.94 30.83
N ASP A 125 -38.61 1.98 31.82
CA ASP A 125 -38.83 1.23 33.06
C ASP A 125 -40.14 1.74 33.70
N PRO A 126 -41.10 0.86 34.06
CA PRO A 126 -42.36 1.27 34.69
C PRO A 126 -42.18 2.11 35.95
N ARG A 127 -41.00 2.04 36.58
CA ARG A 127 -40.66 2.80 37.79
C ARG A 127 -40.21 4.24 37.52
N GLY A 128 -40.09 4.65 36.26
CA GLY A 128 -39.73 6.02 35.87
C GLY A 128 -38.29 6.42 36.23
N SER A 129 -37.43 5.47 36.57
CA SER A 129 -36.02 5.72 36.85
C SER A 129 -35.22 5.83 35.55
N ASN A 130 -34.27 6.77 35.50
CA ASN A 130 -33.39 6.96 34.33
C ASN A 130 -32.47 5.75 34.07
N ILE A 131 -32.17 4.98 35.12
CA ILE A 131 -31.41 3.73 35.03
C ILE A 131 -32.39 2.58 35.21
N GLY A 132 -32.31 1.58 34.35
CA GLY A 132 -33.18 0.41 34.37
C GLY A 132 -32.42 -0.89 34.11
N VAL A 133 -32.78 -1.95 34.83
CA VAL A 133 -32.31 -3.32 34.53
C VAL A 133 -33.18 -3.86 33.40
N ARG A 134 -32.64 -3.95 32.18
CA ARG A 134 -33.43 -4.21 30.96
C ARG A 134 -33.70 -5.68 30.70
N SER A 135 -32.68 -6.51 30.86
CA SER A 135 -32.81 -7.95 30.73
C SER A 135 -31.86 -8.64 31.69
N ALA A 136 -32.23 -9.83 32.14
CA ALA A 136 -31.34 -10.75 32.79
C ALA A 136 -31.63 -12.17 32.29
N LEU A 137 -30.58 -12.87 31.89
CA LEU A 137 -30.60 -14.31 31.66
C LEU A 137 -29.90 -14.96 32.85
N LEU A 138 -30.56 -15.95 33.43
CA LEU A 138 -30.12 -16.64 34.63
C LEU A 138 -30.17 -18.14 34.37
N THR A 139 -29.02 -18.79 34.48
CA THR A 139 -28.84 -20.21 34.18
C THR A 139 -28.30 -20.92 35.40
N ARG A 140 -28.95 -22.02 35.79
CA ARG A 140 -28.49 -22.84 36.92
C ARG A 140 -27.34 -23.72 36.46
N GLU A 141 -26.25 -23.68 37.22
CA GLU A 141 -25.10 -24.54 37.04
C GLU A 141 -24.78 -25.24 38.38
N PRO A 142 -24.08 -26.38 38.38
CA PRO A 142 -23.70 -27.05 39.63
C PRO A 142 -22.86 -26.12 40.53
N GLY A 143 -23.39 -25.79 41.71
CA GLY A 143 -22.71 -24.93 42.69
C GLY A 143 -22.64 -23.43 42.33
N GLN A 144 -23.23 -23.01 41.21
CA GLN A 144 -23.23 -21.59 40.82
C GLN A 144 -24.46 -21.19 39.99
N LEU A 145 -24.72 -19.89 39.94
CA LEU A 145 -25.72 -19.29 39.08
C LEU A 145 -25.03 -18.43 38.03
N GLY A 146 -25.05 -18.89 36.78
CA GLY A 146 -24.63 -18.08 35.64
C GLY A 146 -25.61 -16.93 35.42
N TYR A 147 -25.08 -15.73 35.24
CA TYR A 147 -25.89 -14.54 34.95
C TYR A 147 -25.36 -13.80 33.73
N GLN A 148 -26.29 -13.20 32.98
CA GLN A 148 -26.01 -12.19 31.96
C GLN A 148 -27.04 -11.09 32.12
N VAL A 149 -26.61 -9.88 32.48
CA VAL A 149 -27.50 -8.76 32.81
C VAL A 149 -27.17 -7.58 31.91
N LEU A 150 -28.21 -6.96 31.37
CA LEU A 150 -28.13 -5.71 30.63
C LEU A 150 -28.75 -4.59 31.46
N ILE A 151 -27.96 -3.57 31.75
CA ILE A 151 -28.40 -2.35 32.43
C ILE A 151 -28.26 -1.21 31.43
N MET A 152 -29.28 -0.35 31.33
CA MET A 152 -29.29 0.79 30.43
C MET A 152 -29.70 2.07 31.15
N ARG A 153 -29.24 3.19 30.59
CA ARG A 153 -29.61 4.54 31.01
C ARG A 153 -30.36 5.24 29.87
N ASP A 154 -31.62 5.59 30.09
CA ASP A 154 -32.53 6.10 29.04
C ASP A 154 -32.14 7.47 28.51
N ASN A 155 -31.51 8.30 29.36
CA ASN A 155 -30.98 9.61 28.98
C ASN A 155 -29.47 9.67 29.16
N ALA A 156 -28.73 8.79 28.47
CA ALA A 156 -27.27 8.76 28.53
C ALA A 156 -26.58 10.03 27.99
N LYS A 157 -27.28 10.83 27.18
CA LYS A 157 -26.75 12.08 26.58
C LYS A 157 -26.61 13.25 27.57
N ALA A 158 -27.10 13.13 28.81
CA ALA A 158 -27.27 14.24 29.74
C ALA A 158 -26.51 14.10 31.07
N GLY A 159 -25.24 13.67 31.04
CA GLY A 159 -24.39 13.74 32.25
C GLY A 159 -23.16 12.86 32.25
N ALA A 160 -22.38 12.97 33.33
CA ALA A 160 -21.23 12.09 33.60
C ALA A 160 -21.65 10.61 33.67
N PRO A 161 -20.73 9.66 33.40
CA PRO A 161 -21.01 8.24 33.57
C PRO A 161 -21.45 7.95 35.00
N PHE A 162 -22.42 7.06 35.16
CA PHE A 162 -22.93 6.63 36.46
C PHE A 162 -21.97 5.61 37.07
N LYS A 163 -21.48 5.90 38.28
CA LYS A 163 -20.68 4.97 39.06
C LYS A 163 -21.46 4.48 40.26
N GLY A 164 -21.58 3.17 40.40
CA GLY A 164 -22.37 2.54 41.44
C GLY A 164 -22.01 1.08 41.62
N THR A 165 -22.95 0.32 42.17
CA THR A 165 -22.81 -1.12 42.38
C THR A 165 -24.09 -1.85 42.03
N VAL A 166 -23.95 -3.10 41.58
CA VAL A 166 -25.05 -4.02 41.35
C VAL A 166 -25.07 -5.03 42.49
N GLN A 167 -26.21 -5.17 43.15
CA GLN A 167 -26.44 -6.14 44.19
C GLN A 167 -27.44 -7.20 43.72
N PHE A 168 -27.08 -8.47 43.91
CA PHE A 168 -27.95 -9.60 43.66
C PHE A 168 -28.54 -10.08 45.00
N ALA A 169 -29.82 -10.45 44.98
CA ALA A 169 -30.44 -11.23 46.04
C ALA A 169 -31.10 -12.44 45.40
N VAL A 170 -30.52 -13.61 45.63
CA VAL A 170 -30.92 -14.89 45.05
C VAL A 170 -31.77 -15.63 46.07
N GLU A 171 -33.07 -15.70 45.81
CA GLU A 171 -34.00 -16.50 46.59
C GLU A 171 -34.11 -17.91 45.98
N GLY A 172 -34.06 -18.91 46.84
CA GLY A 172 -34.07 -20.31 46.44
C GLY A 172 -34.50 -21.23 47.55
N ARG A 173 -34.44 -22.54 47.26
CA ARG A 173 -34.88 -23.58 48.18
C ARG A 173 -33.83 -24.67 48.29
N TYR A 174 -33.60 -25.14 49.51
CA TYR A 174 -32.76 -26.30 49.81
C TYR A 174 -33.53 -27.61 49.65
N PRO A 175 -32.87 -28.78 49.55
CA PRO A 175 -33.53 -30.07 49.39
C PRO A 175 -34.41 -30.44 50.60
N ASN A 176 -34.08 -29.91 51.78
CA ASN A 176 -34.87 -30.07 53.01
C ASN A 176 -36.14 -29.19 53.07
N GLY A 177 -36.45 -28.43 52.02
CA GLY A 177 -37.61 -27.56 51.93
C GLY A 177 -37.43 -26.14 52.48
N ARG A 178 -36.30 -25.85 53.15
CA ARG A 178 -35.98 -24.50 53.66
C ARG A 178 -35.84 -23.52 52.51
N ILE A 179 -36.50 -22.36 52.61
CA ILE A 179 -36.34 -21.23 51.71
C ILE A 179 -35.32 -20.28 52.33
N ASP A 180 -34.41 -19.77 51.52
CA ASP A 180 -33.37 -18.85 51.96
C ASP A 180 -33.02 -17.86 50.85
N THR A 181 -32.48 -16.71 51.23
CA THR A 181 -32.09 -15.64 50.33
C THR A 181 -30.62 -15.33 50.51
N ILE A 182 -29.84 -15.59 49.47
CA ILE A 182 -28.41 -15.34 49.45
C ILE A 182 -28.17 -13.99 48.79
N ALA A 183 -27.40 -13.13 49.43
CA ALA A 183 -26.94 -11.87 48.86
C ALA A 183 -25.43 -11.95 48.60
N PRO A 184 -25.00 -12.22 47.35
CA PRO A 184 -23.59 -12.14 46.97
C PRO A 184 -23.04 -10.73 47.10
N ASP A 185 -21.71 -10.61 47.07
CA ASP A 185 -21.02 -9.33 47.11
C ASP A 185 -21.46 -8.42 45.96
N ALA A 186 -21.55 -7.12 46.27
CA ALA A 186 -21.94 -6.12 45.30
C ALA A 186 -20.84 -5.95 44.25
N ILE A 187 -21.23 -5.91 42.97
CA ILE A 187 -20.30 -5.82 41.85
C ILE A 187 -20.22 -4.35 41.40
N PRO A 188 -19.01 -3.77 41.24
CA PRO A 188 -18.88 -2.40 40.76
C PRO A 188 -19.48 -2.23 39.36
N LEU A 189 -20.13 -1.10 39.14
CA LEU A 189 -20.77 -0.72 37.88
C LEU A 189 -20.27 0.65 37.45
N ASP A 190 -19.68 0.71 36.26
CA ASP A 190 -19.40 1.95 35.54
C ASP A 190 -20.30 1.97 34.30
N LEU A 191 -21.36 2.77 34.36
CA LEU A 191 -22.43 2.80 33.38
C LEU A 191 -22.42 4.13 32.64
N ASP A 192 -21.97 4.10 31.38
CA ASP A 192 -22.14 5.24 30.48
C ASP A 192 -23.51 5.20 29.78
N ARG A 193 -23.71 4.37 28.76
CA ARG A 193 -25.04 4.22 28.12
C ARG A 193 -25.69 2.88 28.46
N TYR A 194 -24.92 1.81 28.31
CA TYR A 194 -25.31 0.46 28.64
C TYR A 194 -24.12 -0.27 29.26
N GLN A 195 -24.41 -1.25 30.10
CA GLN A 195 -23.43 -2.18 30.61
C GLN A 195 -23.97 -3.60 30.50
N HIS A 196 -23.19 -4.46 29.85
CA HIS A 196 -23.40 -5.90 29.89
C HIS A 196 -22.51 -6.50 30.99
N MET A 197 -23.10 -7.26 31.90
CA MET A 197 -22.40 -7.94 32.98
C MET A 197 -22.69 -9.42 32.89
N SER A 198 -21.63 -10.24 32.83
CA SER A 198 -21.73 -11.69 32.85
C SER A 198 -20.78 -12.29 33.89
N GLY A 199 -21.15 -13.45 34.41
CA GLY A 199 -20.36 -14.15 35.42
C GLY A 199 -21.13 -15.27 36.10
N GLY A 200 -20.54 -15.82 37.16
CA GLY A 200 -21.12 -16.86 37.99
C GLY A 200 -21.19 -16.42 39.45
N LEU A 201 -22.36 -16.52 40.06
CA LEU A 201 -22.54 -16.31 41.50
C LEU A 201 -22.40 -17.66 42.20
N LYS A 202 -21.43 -17.80 43.11
CA LYS A 202 -21.28 -19.02 43.90
C LYS A 202 -22.50 -19.21 44.79
N LEU A 203 -23.08 -20.40 44.76
CA LEU A 203 -24.21 -20.76 45.60
C LEU A 203 -23.81 -21.91 46.55
N PRO A 204 -24.35 -21.96 47.77
CA PRO A 204 -24.17 -23.08 48.68
C PRO A 204 -24.64 -24.40 48.07
N ASP A 205 -24.01 -25.49 48.50
CA ASP A 205 -24.34 -26.82 48.00
C ASP A 205 -25.81 -27.18 48.26
N GLY A 206 -26.47 -27.74 47.24
CA GLY A 206 -27.88 -28.10 47.27
C GLY A 206 -28.86 -26.92 47.20
N PHE A 207 -28.39 -25.67 47.13
CA PHE A 207 -29.27 -24.51 46.99
C PHE A 207 -29.79 -24.37 45.55
N VAL A 208 -31.12 -24.49 45.37
CA VAL A 208 -31.76 -24.34 44.06
C VAL A 208 -32.35 -22.94 43.94
N ALA A 209 -31.68 -22.09 43.17
CA ALA A 209 -32.15 -20.73 42.87
C ALA A 209 -33.48 -20.76 42.10
N ARG A 210 -34.40 -19.86 42.49
CA ARG A 210 -35.73 -19.71 41.89
C ARG A 210 -35.97 -18.31 41.37
N THR A 211 -35.60 -17.32 42.17
CA THR A 211 -35.87 -15.92 41.88
C THR A 211 -34.61 -15.11 42.18
N VAL A 212 -34.29 -14.16 41.32
CA VAL A 212 -33.17 -13.23 41.53
C VAL A 212 -33.72 -11.82 41.48
N THR A 213 -33.48 -11.08 42.54
CA THR A 213 -33.67 -9.63 42.56
C THR A 213 -32.34 -8.96 42.25
N ILE A 214 -32.33 -8.12 41.23
CA ILE A 214 -31.17 -7.32 40.83
C ILE A 214 -31.47 -5.88 41.22
N LYS A 215 -30.58 -5.27 42.00
CA LYS A 215 -30.65 -3.87 42.42
C LYS A 215 -29.43 -3.11 41.92
N VAL A 216 -29.65 -1.89 41.47
CA VAL A 216 -28.58 -0.95 41.12
C VAL A 216 -28.57 0.15 42.16
N LEU A 217 -27.41 0.34 42.80
CA LEU A 217 -27.18 1.27 43.90
C LEU A 217 -26.16 2.33 43.46
N ASP A 218 -26.37 3.58 43.85
CA ASP A 218 -25.37 4.64 43.64
C ASP A 218 -24.26 4.62 44.71
N GLY A 219 -23.29 5.53 44.59
CA GLY A 219 -22.20 5.66 45.58
C GLY A 219 -22.68 6.00 47.01
N ALA A 220 -23.90 6.52 47.17
CA ALA A 220 -24.55 6.78 48.45
C ALA A 220 -25.49 5.63 48.89
N GLN A 221 -25.39 4.45 48.26
CA GLN A 221 -26.22 3.27 48.50
C GLN A 221 -27.72 3.49 48.29
N ARG A 222 -28.12 4.49 47.49
CA ARG A 222 -29.52 4.70 47.13
C ARG A 222 -29.86 3.83 45.92
N GLN A 223 -31.01 3.18 45.99
CA GLN A 223 -31.50 2.33 44.90
C GLN A 223 -31.96 3.19 43.72
N GLN A 224 -31.31 3.00 42.59
CA GLN A 224 -31.62 3.68 41.33
C GLN A 224 -32.50 2.81 40.42
N ALA A 225 -32.30 1.49 40.46
CA ALA A 225 -33.11 0.54 39.69
C ALA A 225 -33.28 -0.77 40.47
N MET A 226 -34.36 -1.49 40.21
CA MET A 226 -34.55 -2.83 40.74
C MET A 226 -35.52 -3.63 39.88
N ARG A 227 -35.14 -4.87 39.57
CA ARG A 227 -35.99 -5.81 38.83
C ARG A 227 -35.81 -7.25 39.31
N VAL A 228 -36.90 -8.00 39.25
CA VAL A 228 -36.97 -9.39 39.70
C VAL A 228 -37.10 -10.29 38.48
N TYR A 229 -36.32 -11.36 38.46
CA TYR A 229 -36.29 -12.35 37.38
C TYR A 229 -36.44 -13.76 37.95
N TYR A 230 -37.17 -14.61 37.23
CA TYR A 230 -37.23 -16.03 37.52
C TYR A 230 -36.04 -16.74 36.89
N VAL A 231 -35.42 -17.63 37.66
CA VAL A 231 -34.34 -18.48 37.19
C VAL A 231 -34.94 -19.59 36.34
N ARG A 232 -34.53 -19.65 35.07
CA ARG A 232 -34.96 -20.73 34.18
C ARG A 232 -34.11 -21.97 34.44
N GLY A 233 -34.78 -23.11 34.34
CA GLY A 233 -34.20 -24.43 34.59
C GLY A 233 -33.57 -25.03 33.37
#